data_AF-A0A7S2FEG4-F1
#
_entry.id   AF-A0A7S2FEG4-F1
#
_cell.length_a   1.000
_cell.length_b   1.000
_cell.length_c   1.000
_cell.angle_alpha   90.00
_cell.angle_beta   90.00
_cell.angle_gamma   90.00
#
_symmetry.space_group_name_H-M   'P 1'
#
loop_
_entity.id
_entity.type
_entity.pdbx_description
1 polymer ?
#
loop_
_entity_poly.entity_id
_entity_poly.type
_entity_poly.pdbx_seq_one_letter_code
_entity_poly.pdbx_strand_id
1 'polypeptide(L)'
;SFIGVLPMASTRGCEDGPLKTQPAKTLPGEPFAQDDSWASERSGETSAETGDKELTRSRAVALQHELLVMYRSPLFQKKLKNLPQDEEEHHTAFQKIVRGVQKEVLPKYGFEATDK
;
A
#
# COMPACT_ATOMS: atom_id res chain seq x y z
N SER A 1 -30.32 44.86 -4.68
CA SER A 1 -29.14 45.32 -3.93
C SER A 1 -29.53 45.55 -2.49
N PHE A 2 -29.11 44.65 -1.58
CA PHE A 2 -29.19 44.88 -0.14
C PHE A 2 -27.92 44.26 0.45
N ILE A 3 -27.04 45.13 0.94
CA ILE A 3 -25.77 44.81 1.56
C ILE A 3 -26.08 44.63 3.05
N GLY A 4 -25.84 43.43 3.58
CA GLY A 4 -26.21 43.07 4.95
C GLY A 4 -25.11 42.30 5.66
N VAL A 5 -24.11 43.05 6.13
CA VAL A 5 -23.30 42.90 7.36
C VAL A 5 -22.90 41.48 7.78
N LEU A 6 -21.59 41.18 7.64
CA LEU A 6 -20.89 40.12 8.37
C LEU A 6 -20.84 40.43 9.88
N PRO A 7 -21.04 39.45 10.77
CA PRO A 7 -20.54 39.53 12.14
C PRO A 7 -19.06 39.10 12.22
N MET A 8 -18.29 39.95 12.91
CA MET A 8 -16.89 39.75 13.27
C MET A 8 -16.73 38.85 14.50
N ALA A 9 -15.57 38.17 14.51
CA ALA A 9 -14.74 37.80 15.65
C ALA A 9 -15.36 36.93 16.78
N SER A 10 -14.85 35.68 16.87
CA SER A 10 -14.74 34.96 18.13
C SER A 10 -13.31 34.42 18.26
N THR A 11 -12.48 35.20 18.95
CA THR A 11 -11.21 34.75 19.53
C THR A 11 -11.49 34.14 20.90
N ARG A 12 -11.14 32.87 21.12
CA ARG A 12 -10.99 32.15 22.41
C ARG A 12 -10.53 30.72 22.04
N GLY A 13 -9.38 30.19 22.45
CA GLY A 13 -8.30 30.69 23.28
C GLY A 13 -7.04 29.85 23.03
N CYS A 14 -5.89 30.47 23.32
CA CYS A 14 -4.64 29.77 23.52
C CYS A 14 -4.74 28.96 24.82
N GLU A 15 -4.68 27.65 24.73
CA GLU A 15 -4.40 26.80 25.89
C GLU A 15 -2.88 26.58 25.90
N ASP A 16 -2.19 27.51 26.57
CA ASP A 16 -0.79 27.39 26.97
C ASP A 16 -0.64 26.22 27.97
N GLY A 17 -0.39 25.02 27.43
CA GLY A 17 0.01 23.87 28.22
C GLY A 17 1.49 23.98 28.63
N PRO A 18 1.83 23.92 29.93
CA PRO A 18 3.22 24.02 30.37
C PRO A 18 4.03 22.79 29.93
N LEU A 19 5.04 23.05 29.08
CA LEU A 19 6.18 22.18 28.82
C LEU A 19 6.84 21.79 30.15
N LYS A 20 6.51 20.60 30.65
CA LYS A 20 7.31 19.94 31.68
C LYS A 20 8.50 19.27 31.01
N THR A 21 9.56 20.05 30.86
CA THR A 21 10.94 19.57 30.72
C THR A 21 11.27 18.68 31.91
N GLN A 22 11.49 17.38 31.69
CA GLN A 22 12.23 16.57 32.64
C GLN A 22 13.72 16.58 32.28
N PRO A 23 14.63 16.87 33.23
CA PRO A 23 16.06 16.74 33.04
C PRO A 23 16.51 15.28 33.12
N ALA A 24 17.57 15.01 32.36
CA ALA A 24 18.18 13.74 32.01
C ALA A 24 18.48 12.77 33.17
N LYS A 25 18.33 11.47 32.88
CA LYS A 25 19.22 10.42 33.38
C LYS A 25 19.79 9.66 32.20
N THR A 26 20.88 10.22 31.68
CA THR A 26 21.85 9.54 30.82
C THR A 26 22.43 8.36 31.59
N LEU A 27 22.10 7.14 31.18
CA LEU A 27 22.83 5.94 31.59
C LEU A 27 24.16 5.89 30.82
N PRO A 28 25.27 5.52 31.48
CA PRO A 28 26.58 5.44 30.85
C PRO A 28 26.70 4.15 30.04
N GLY A 29 26.98 4.30 28.75
CA GLY A 29 27.82 3.37 27.97
C GLY A 29 27.38 1.92 27.87
N GLU A 30 26.36 1.64 27.05
CA GLU A 30 26.45 0.51 26.14
C GLU A 30 26.71 1.10 24.75
N PRO A 31 27.89 0.89 24.15
CA PRO A 31 28.06 1.20 22.74
C PRO A 31 27.12 0.27 22.00
N PHE A 32 25.98 0.81 21.55
CA PHE A 32 25.24 0.23 20.44
C PHE A 32 26.15 0.31 19.21
N ALA A 33 27.13 -0.60 19.16
CA ALA A 33 27.62 -1.14 17.92
C ALA A 33 26.45 -1.92 17.34
N GLN A 34 25.49 -1.17 16.77
CA GLN A 34 24.70 -1.74 15.69
C GLN A 34 25.70 -1.91 14.55
N ASP A 35 26.28 -3.09 14.49
CA ASP A 35 26.82 -3.62 13.26
C ASP A 35 25.74 -3.45 12.19
N ASP A 36 25.87 -2.41 11.38
CA ASP A 36 25.15 -2.17 10.12
C ASP A 36 25.54 -3.24 9.06
N SER A 37 25.63 -4.49 9.48
CA SER A 37 25.90 -5.67 8.65
C SER A 37 24.58 -6.21 8.06
N TRP A 38 23.77 -5.31 7.50
CA TRP A 38 22.66 -5.66 6.62
C TRP A 38 22.97 -5.28 5.16
N ALA A 39 24.02 -4.47 4.93
CA ALA A 39 24.46 -4.08 3.60
C ALA A 39 25.41 -5.11 2.96
N SER A 40 25.12 -6.41 3.08
CA SER A 40 25.82 -7.44 2.30
C SER A 40 24.92 -7.93 1.17
N GLU A 41 25.25 -7.40 -0.01
CA GLU A 41 25.22 -8.14 -1.26
C GLU A 41 23.83 -8.53 -1.77
N ARG A 42 23.14 -7.52 -2.33
CA ARG A 42 22.31 -7.78 -3.51
C ARG A 42 23.24 -8.01 -4.71
N SER A 43 24.01 -9.10 -4.65
CA SER A 43 24.74 -9.63 -5.79
C SER A 43 23.73 -9.96 -6.87
N GLY A 44 23.86 -9.24 -7.98
CA GLY A 44 23.12 -9.51 -9.19
C GLY A 44 23.55 -10.86 -9.70
N GLU A 45 22.71 -11.86 -9.50
CA GLU A 45 22.71 -13.05 -10.35
C GLU A 45 21.57 -12.89 -11.35
N THR A 46 21.97 -12.48 -12.54
CA THR A 46 21.26 -12.68 -13.79
C THR A 46 21.05 -14.18 -13.98
N SER A 47 19.98 -14.70 -13.40
CA SER A 47 19.44 -16.02 -13.68
C SER A 47 18.88 -15.98 -15.11
N ALA A 48 19.77 -16.26 -16.05
CA ALA A 48 19.42 -16.60 -17.41
C ALA A 48 18.92 -18.04 -17.45
N GLU A 49 17.75 -18.21 -18.07
CA GLU A 49 17.24 -19.44 -18.66
C GLU A 49 17.07 -20.67 -17.77
N THR A 50 15.95 -20.72 -17.06
CA THR A 50 15.15 -21.96 -16.92
C THR A 50 13.70 -21.64 -17.24
N GLY A 51 13.13 -22.43 -18.16
CA GLY A 51 11.98 -22.10 -18.98
C GLY A 51 10.70 -21.72 -18.24
N ASP A 52 10.09 -20.63 -18.72
CA ASP A 52 8.67 -20.25 -18.75
C ASP A 52 7.83 -20.25 -17.45
N LYS A 53 8.28 -20.86 -16.34
CA LYS A 53 7.45 -21.12 -15.15
C LYS A 53 8.03 -20.59 -13.84
N GLU A 54 9.27 -20.14 -13.83
CA GLU A 54 9.90 -19.68 -12.60
C GLU A 54 9.60 -18.19 -12.33
N LEU A 55 9.14 -17.89 -11.12
CA LEU A 55 8.80 -16.55 -10.66
C LEU A 55 10.09 -15.85 -10.17
N THR A 56 10.93 -15.42 -11.11
CA THR A 56 12.13 -14.65 -10.76
C THR A 56 11.74 -13.35 -10.06
N ARG A 57 12.63 -12.80 -9.23
CA ARG A 57 12.37 -11.57 -8.48
C ARG A 57 11.93 -10.42 -9.39
N SER A 58 12.62 -10.19 -10.49
CA SER A 58 12.29 -9.13 -11.45
C SER A 58 10.91 -9.33 -12.06
N ARG A 59 10.54 -10.58 -12.35
CA ARG A 59 9.22 -10.96 -12.87
C ARG A 59 8.12 -10.75 -11.82
N ALA A 60 8.38 -11.05 -10.56
CA ALA A 60 7.46 -10.78 -9.45
C ALA A 60 7.18 -9.27 -9.29
N VAL A 61 8.22 -8.44 -9.40
CA VAL A 61 8.08 -6.97 -9.34
C VAL A 61 7.24 -6.45 -10.52
N ALA A 62 7.49 -6.94 -11.73
CA ALA A 62 6.71 -6.57 -12.92
C ALA A 62 5.23 -6.98 -12.78
N LEU A 63 4.96 -8.22 -12.33
CA LEU A 63 3.62 -8.72 -12.05
C LEU A 63 2.89 -7.84 -11.03
N GLN A 64 3.55 -7.53 -9.91
CA GLN A 64 2.99 -6.67 -8.87
C GLN A 64 2.64 -5.29 -9.43
N HIS A 65 3.52 -4.71 -10.25
CA HIS A 65 3.28 -3.41 -10.86
C HIS A 65 2.07 -3.44 -11.82
N GLU A 66 1.96 -4.44 -12.69
CA GLU A 66 0.79 -4.60 -13.58
C GLU A 66 -0.52 -4.74 -12.81
N LEU A 67 -0.53 -5.58 -11.76
CA LEU A 67 -1.71 -5.73 -10.90
C LEU A 67 -2.10 -4.41 -10.24
N LEU A 68 -1.12 -3.67 -9.70
CA LEU A 68 -1.37 -2.36 -9.10
C LEU A 68 -1.94 -1.35 -10.09
N VAL A 69 -1.44 -1.32 -11.32
CA VAL A 69 -1.98 -0.45 -12.39
C VAL A 69 -3.44 -0.80 -12.67
N MET A 70 -3.76 -2.09 -12.82
CA MET A 70 -5.12 -2.55 -13.10
C MET A 70 -6.07 -2.27 -11.92
N TYR A 71 -5.63 -2.47 -10.69
CA TYR A 71 -6.42 -2.15 -9.49
C TYR A 71 -6.58 -0.65 -9.27
N ARG A 72 -5.65 0.18 -9.73
CA ARG A 72 -5.80 1.65 -9.70
C ARG A 72 -6.68 2.18 -10.84
N SER A 73 -7.06 1.34 -11.81
CA SER A 73 -7.89 1.78 -12.92
C SER A 73 -9.25 2.31 -12.45
N PRO A 74 -9.79 3.37 -13.06
CA PRO A 74 -11.08 3.95 -12.67
C PRO A 74 -12.23 2.95 -12.84
N LEU A 75 -12.14 2.04 -13.81
CA LEU A 75 -13.13 0.99 -14.05
C LEU A 75 -13.17 0.00 -12.88
N PHE A 76 -12.02 -0.44 -12.38
CA PHE A 76 -11.95 -1.34 -11.23
C PHE A 76 -12.47 -0.65 -9.96
N GLN A 77 -12.02 0.58 -9.70
CA GLN A 77 -12.46 1.37 -8.54
C GLN A 77 -13.97 1.65 -8.57
N LYS A 78 -14.55 1.89 -9.76
CA LYS A 78 -15.99 2.04 -9.92
C LYS A 78 -16.74 0.75 -9.56
N LYS A 79 -16.22 -0.42 -9.97
CA LYS A 79 -16.83 -1.71 -9.60
C LYS A 79 -16.75 -1.97 -8.09
N LEU A 80 -15.63 -1.62 -7.45
CA LEU A 80 -15.49 -1.73 -5.99
C LEU A 80 -16.48 -0.85 -5.22
N LYS A 81 -16.72 0.38 -5.69
CA LYS A 81 -17.69 1.30 -5.05
C LYS A 81 -19.14 0.83 -5.15
N ASN A 82 -19.45 -0.03 -6.13
CA ASN A 82 -20.79 -0.56 -6.38
C ASN A 82 -21.00 -1.94 -5.75
N LEU A 83 -20.13 -2.36 -4.82
CA LEU A 83 -20.31 -3.61 -4.10
C LEU A 83 -21.50 -3.52 -3.13
N PRO A 84 -22.22 -4.63 -2.91
CA PRO A 84 -23.29 -4.69 -1.91
C PRO A 84 -22.74 -4.44 -0.50
N GLN A 85 -23.58 -3.96 0.41
CA GLN A 85 -23.20 -3.76 1.81
C GLN A 85 -23.26 -5.06 2.63
N ASP A 86 -24.03 -6.05 2.17
CA ASP A 86 -24.09 -7.36 2.78
C ASP A 86 -22.71 -8.03 2.72
N GLU A 87 -22.24 -8.59 3.84
CA GLU A 87 -20.86 -9.06 3.98
C GLU A 87 -20.55 -10.28 3.09
N GLU A 88 -21.48 -11.24 3.00
CA GLU A 88 -21.30 -12.44 2.18
C GLU A 88 -21.32 -12.08 0.69
N GLU A 89 -22.34 -11.32 0.27
CA GLU A 89 -22.44 -10.86 -1.11
C GLU A 89 -21.28 -9.94 -1.50
N HIS A 90 -20.82 -9.09 -0.58
CA HIS A 90 -19.67 -8.20 -0.78
C HIS A 90 -18.41 -9.03 -1.04
N HIS A 91 -18.16 -10.04 -0.19
CA HIS A 91 -17.00 -10.89 -0.34
C HIS A 91 -16.99 -11.63 -1.67
N THR A 92 -18.11 -12.27 -2.05
CA THR A 92 -18.24 -12.98 -3.33
C THR A 92 -18.08 -12.04 -4.52
N ALA A 93 -18.72 -10.87 -4.50
CA ALA A 93 -18.64 -9.90 -5.58
C ALA A 93 -17.24 -9.28 -5.70
N PHE A 94 -16.59 -8.98 -4.57
CA PHE A 94 -15.20 -8.52 -4.53
C PHE A 94 -14.25 -9.53 -5.17
N GLN A 95 -14.32 -10.80 -4.74
CA GLN A 95 -13.50 -11.87 -5.30
C GLN A 95 -13.70 -12.00 -6.81
N LYS A 96 -14.94 -11.91 -7.30
CA LYS A 96 -15.25 -11.99 -8.73
C LYS A 96 -14.58 -10.87 -9.53
N ILE A 97 -14.58 -9.64 -9.01
CA ILE A 97 -13.92 -8.51 -9.67
C ILE A 97 -12.40 -8.71 -9.68
N VAL A 98 -11.81 -9.13 -8.56
CA VAL A 98 -10.37 -9.37 -8.42
C VAL A 98 -9.92 -10.50 -9.35
N ARG A 99 -10.64 -11.63 -9.37
CA ARG A 99 -10.37 -12.76 -10.27
C ARG A 99 -10.43 -12.34 -11.74
N GLY A 100 -11.35 -11.45 -12.11
CA GLY A 100 -11.44 -10.90 -13.46
C GLY A 100 -10.13 -10.21 -13.90
N VAL A 101 -9.57 -9.36 -13.05
CA VAL A 101 -8.27 -8.71 -13.33
C VAL A 101 -7.13 -9.73 -13.35
N GLN A 102 -7.12 -10.67 -12.39
CA GLN A 102 -6.08 -11.69 -12.31
C GLN A 102 -6.07 -12.59 -13.56
N LYS A 103 -7.24 -12.93 -14.12
CA LYS A 103 -7.34 -13.69 -15.38
C LYS A 103 -6.67 -13.01 -16.57
N GLU A 104 -6.60 -11.69 -16.59
CA GLU A 104 -5.96 -10.94 -17.67
C GLU A 104 -4.43 -10.85 -17.49
N VAL A 105 -3.97 -10.79 -16.23
CA VAL A 105 -2.54 -10.56 -15.92
C VAL A 105 -1.78 -11.86 -15.70
N LEU A 106 -2.30 -12.78 -14.87
CA LEU A 106 -1.61 -14.00 -14.43
C LEU A 106 -1.11 -14.89 -15.57
N PRO A 107 -1.87 -15.13 -16.66
CA PRO A 107 -1.40 -15.96 -17.77
C PRO A 107 -0.13 -15.44 -18.46
N LYS A 108 0.08 -14.11 -18.49
CA LYS A 108 1.31 -13.51 -19.05
C LYS A 108 2.56 -13.90 -18.26
N TYR A 109 2.37 -14.26 -16.99
CA TYR A 109 3.42 -14.61 -16.05
C TYR A 109 3.55 -16.12 -15.82
N GLY A 110 2.88 -16.94 -16.64
CA GLY A 110 2.95 -18.41 -16.55
C GLY A 110 2.05 -19.01 -15.47
N PHE A 111 1.15 -18.22 -14.89
CA PHE A 111 0.16 -18.69 -13.92
C PHE A 111 -1.14 -19.05 -14.62
N GLU A 112 -1.65 -20.24 -14.34
CA GLU A 112 -3.01 -20.59 -14.75
C GLU A 112 -4.01 -19.75 -13.98
N ALA A 113 -4.91 -19.09 -14.71
CA ALA A 113 -6.03 -18.39 -14.12
C ALA A 113 -7.21 -19.35 -13.93
N THR A 114 -7.03 -20.37 -13.09
CA THR A 114 -8.07 -21.37 -12.79
C THR A 114 -9.09 -20.76 -11.83
N ASP A 115 -10.38 -20.81 -12.19
CA ASP A 115 -11.47 -20.65 -11.23
C ASP A 115 -11.52 -21.95 -10.40
N LYS A 116 -10.91 -21.94 -9.21
CA LYS A 116 -11.21 -22.92 -8.17
C LYS A 116 -12.62 -22.70 -7.64
#